data_AF-A0A397HS69-F1
#
_entry.id   AF-A0A397HS69-F1
#
_cell.length_a   1.000
_cell.length_b   1.000
_cell.length_c   1.000
_cell.angle_alpha   90.00
_cell.angle_beta   90.00
_cell.angle_gamma   90.00
#
_symmetry.space_group_name_H-M   'P 1'
#
loop_
_entity.id
_entity.type
_entity.pdbx_description
1 polymer ?
#
loop_
_entity_poly.entity_id
_entity_poly.type
_entity_poly.pdbx_seq_one_letter_code
_entity_poly.pdbx_strand_id
1 'polypeptide(L)'
;MEVSEYELEELTAKLEILLIEAKSSCIGFSPKHDNLQLEEVEIWEYTIKWGISQNPALPTNLEEWTNENFITLKISLQQFLPYIRCFQIPDVDIWTKLKHNKKILNKQLCNDLKQYLIVPDQPVKSNVLPPRTVLVQE
;
A
#
# COMPACT_ATOMS: atom_id res chain seq x y z
N MET A 1 -17.06 27.28 -2.03
CA MET A 1 -16.16 27.23 -0.86
C MET A 1 -14.79 26.99 -1.43
N GLU A 2 -14.04 28.07 -1.69
CA GLU A 2 -12.69 27.98 -2.24
C GLU A 2 -11.79 27.43 -1.15
N VAL A 3 -11.08 26.34 -1.46
CA VAL A 3 -9.97 25.87 -0.62
C VAL A 3 -8.99 27.02 -0.54
N SER A 4 -8.75 27.52 0.67
CA SER A 4 -7.86 28.67 0.86
C SER A 4 -6.45 28.32 0.38
N GLU A 5 -5.77 29.27 -0.26
CA GLU A 5 -4.39 29.14 -0.74
C GLU A 5 -3.45 28.60 0.36
N TYR A 6 -3.76 28.92 1.63
CA TYR A 6 -3.11 28.41 2.82
C TYR A 6 -3.26 26.89 3.03
N GLU A 7 -4.44 26.32 2.81
CA GLU A 7 -4.63 24.86 2.90
C GLU A 7 -3.90 24.14 1.76
N LEU A 8 -3.79 24.77 0.59
CA LEU A 8 -3.04 24.23 -0.54
C LEU A 8 -1.53 24.24 -0.28
N GLU A 9 -1.00 25.32 0.30
CA GLU A 9 0.40 25.41 0.73
C GLU A 9 0.71 24.43 1.87
N GLU A 10 -0.19 24.26 2.85
CA GLU A 10 0.01 23.31 3.95
C GLU A 10 0.00 21.86 3.46
N LEU A 11 -0.91 21.52 2.53
CA LEU A 11 -0.93 20.20 1.89
C LEU A 11 0.31 19.97 1.01
N THR A 12 0.80 21.01 0.34
CA THR A 12 2.01 20.93 -0.49
C THR A 12 3.24 20.75 0.38
N ALA A 13 3.37 21.48 1.50
CA ALA A 13 4.44 21.31 2.47
C ALA A 13 4.40 19.93 3.14
N LYS A 14 3.21 19.40 3.48
CA LYS A 14 3.05 18.03 4.00
C LYS A 14 3.42 16.97 2.97
N LEU A 15 3.05 17.17 1.70
CA LEU A 15 3.44 16.30 0.60
C LEU A 15 4.94 16.38 0.32
N GLU A 16 5.55 17.55 0.42
CA GLU A 16 6.99 17.74 0.26
C GLU A 16 7.78 17.13 1.42
N ILE A 17 7.31 17.22 2.66
CA ILE A 17 7.90 16.52 3.81
C ILE A 17 7.76 15.01 3.62
N LEU A 18 6.60 14.50 3.22
CA LEU A 18 6.41 13.08 2.87
C LEU A 18 7.26 12.65 1.66
N LEU A 19 7.51 13.52 0.70
CA LEU A 19 8.38 13.25 -0.46
C LEU A 19 9.87 13.35 -0.11
N ILE A 20 10.26 14.21 0.81
CA ILE A 20 11.64 14.36 1.32
C ILE A 20 11.94 13.20 2.25
N GLU A 21 11.01 12.82 3.13
CA GLU A 21 11.05 11.57 3.86
C GLU A 21 11.09 10.41 2.88
N ALA A 22 10.22 10.29 1.87
CA ALA A 22 10.30 9.21 0.89
C ALA A 22 11.58 9.21 0.03
N LYS A 23 12.19 10.37 -0.25
CA LYS A 23 13.48 10.49 -0.96
C LYS A 23 14.68 10.14 -0.08
N SER A 24 14.63 10.44 1.22
CA SER A 24 15.67 10.06 2.20
C SER A 24 15.45 8.68 2.83
N SER A 25 14.25 8.09 2.69
CA SER A 25 13.78 6.95 3.47
C SER A 25 13.57 5.67 2.66
N CYS A 26 14.39 5.44 1.62
CA CYS A 26 14.75 4.04 1.33
C CYS A 26 15.60 3.42 2.47
N ILE A 27 16.03 4.21 3.46
CA ILE A 27 16.70 3.74 4.68
C ILE A 27 15.75 3.69 5.90
N GLY A 28 14.56 4.32 5.85
CA GLY A 28 13.61 4.38 6.98
C GLY A 28 12.20 3.80 6.72
N PHE A 29 11.73 3.67 5.47
CA PHE A 29 10.57 2.85 5.11
C PHE A 29 11.02 1.39 5.10
N SER A 30 11.45 0.93 6.27
CA SER A 30 11.50 -0.48 6.57
C SER A 30 10.09 -0.83 7.04
N PRO A 31 9.30 -1.57 6.25
CA PRO A 31 8.02 -2.08 6.74
C PRO A 31 8.19 -3.09 7.90
N LYS A 32 9.42 -3.30 8.41
CA LYS A 32 9.73 -3.94 9.70
C LYS A 32 9.57 -3.01 10.91
N HIS A 33 9.51 -1.70 10.74
CA HIS A 33 9.25 -0.79 11.86
C HIS A 33 7.74 -0.72 12.11
N ASP A 34 7.32 -1.32 13.23
CA ASP A 34 5.92 -1.31 13.68
C ASP A 34 5.50 0.03 14.31
N ASN A 35 6.40 1.02 14.36
CA ASN A 35 6.19 2.31 14.99
C ASN A 35 5.47 3.35 14.09
N LEU A 36 5.13 3.01 12.85
CA LEU A 36 4.31 3.87 11.99
C LEU A 36 2.84 3.75 12.42
N GLN A 37 2.26 4.86 12.91
CA GLN A 37 0.82 5.00 13.19
C GLN A 37 0.03 5.17 11.88
N LEU A 38 0.12 4.21 10.97
CA LEU A 38 -0.65 4.17 9.72
C LEU A 38 -1.49 2.90 9.65
N GLU A 39 -2.69 3.02 9.09
CA GLU A 39 -3.50 1.86 8.78
C GLU A 39 -2.86 1.05 7.64
N GLU A 40 -3.02 -0.27 7.64
CA GLU A 40 -2.41 -1.13 6.60
C GLU A 40 -2.94 -0.82 5.20
N VAL A 41 -4.16 -0.27 5.08
CA VAL A 41 -4.69 0.23 3.81
C VAL A 41 -3.90 1.43 3.29
N GLU A 42 -3.52 2.35 4.16
CA GLU A 42 -2.71 3.53 3.81
C GLU A 42 -1.30 3.09 3.40
N ILE A 43 -0.70 2.17 4.16
CA ILE A 43 0.61 1.58 3.85
C ILE A 43 0.59 0.94 2.45
N TRP A 44 -0.48 0.22 2.10
CA TRP A 44 -0.67 -0.33 0.77
C TRP A 44 -0.74 0.77 -0.30
N GLU A 45 -1.56 1.80 -0.10
CA GLU A 45 -1.69 2.91 -1.06
C GLU A 45 -0.36 3.65 -1.29
N TYR A 46 0.38 3.95 -0.21
CA TYR A 46 1.70 4.58 -0.30
C TYR A 46 2.70 3.70 -1.03
N THR A 47 2.67 2.39 -0.79
CA THR A 47 3.52 1.42 -1.48
C THR A 47 3.24 1.44 -3.00
N ILE A 48 1.98 1.48 -3.41
CA ILE A 48 1.60 1.59 -4.83
C ILE A 48 2.06 2.91 -5.43
N LYS A 49 1.77 4.05 -4.78
CA LYS A 49 2.19 5.38 -5.24
C LYS A 49 3.70 5.47 -5.41
N TRP A 50 4.46 4.98 -4.43
CA TRP A 50 5.92 4.91 -4.49
C TRP A 50 6.40 4.03 -5.65
N GLY A 51 5.82 2.84 -5.81
CA GLY A 51 6.19 1.96 -6.92
C GLY A 51 5.94 2.61 -8.29
N ILE A 52 4.84 3.35 -8.46
CA ILE A 52 4.55 4.10 -9.68
C ILE A 52 5.59 5.21 -9.89
N SER A 53 5.95 5.96 -8.83
CA SER A 53 6.95 7.03 -8.95
C SER A 53 8.34 6.55 -9.34
N GLN A 54 8.70 5.30 -9.00
CA GLN A 54 9.95 4.68 -9.43
C GLN A 54 9.93 4.24 -10.91
N ASN A 55 8.76 4.18 -11.55
CA ASN A 55 8.61 3.72 -12.92
C ASN A 55 7.96 4.80 -13.78
N PRO A 56 8.69 5.88 -14.16
CA PRO A 56 8.13 7.03 -14.88
C PRO A 56 7.58 6.68 -16.28
N ALA A 57 7.90 5.50 -16.81
CA ALA A 57 7.35 4.98 -18.06
C ALA A 57 5.94 4.36 -17.92
N LEU A 58 5.42 4.21 -16.70
CA LEU A 58 4.07 3.69 -16.48
C LEU A 58 3.03 4.79 -16.79
N PRO A 59 1.91 4.44 -17.43
CA PRO A 59 0.81 5.36 -17.63
C PRO A 59 0.29 5.90 -16.30
N THR A 60 -0.06 7.18 -16.25
CA THR A 60 -0.68 7.79 -15.07
C THR A 60 -2.09 7.26 -14.83
N ASN A 61 -2.83 6.97 -15.89
CA ASN A 61 -4.18 6.43 -15.82
C ASN A 61 -4.15 4.90 -15.65
N LEU A 62 -4.67 4.39 -14.53
CA LEU A 62 -4.72 2.95 -14.24
C LEU A 62 -5.58 2.15 -15.23
N GLU A 63 -6.55 2.79 -15.88
CA GLU A 63 -7.39 2.13 -16.89
C GLU A 63 -6.61 1.76 -18.17
N GLU A 64 -5.50 2.45 -18.43
CA GLU A 64 -4.62 2.21 -19.57
C GLU A 64 -3.58 1.11 -19.32
N TRP A 65 -3.56 0.53 -18.12
CA TRP A 65 -2.51 -0.40 -17.72
C TRP A 65 -2.66 -1.77 -18.41
N THR A 66 -1.62 -2.14 -19.15
CA THR A 66 -1.44 -3.49 -19.68
C THR A 66 -0.96 -4.45 -18.59
N ASN A 67 -0.93 -5.75 -18.91
CA ASN A 67 -0.33 -6.73 -18.00
C ASN A 67 1.16 -6.48 -17.78
N GLU A 68 1.90 -6.00 -18.78
CA GLU A 68 3.30 -5.62 -18.62
C GLU A 68 3.47 -4.50 -17.60
N ASN A 69 2.59 -3.49 -17.60
CA ASN A 69 2.63 -2.40 -16.63
C ASN A 69 2.51 -2.92 -15.18
N PHE A 70 1.57 -3.84 -14.93
CA PHE A 70 1.42 -4.48 -13.62
C PHE A 70 2.64 -5.34 -13.25
N ILE A 71 3.26 -6.03 -14.21
CA ILE A 71 4.48 -6.81 -13.98
C ILE A 71 5.64 -5.88 -13.60
N THR A 72 5.84 -4.78 -14.32
CA THR A 72 6.86 -3.78 -14.01
C THR A 72 6.69 -3.25 -12.58
N LEU A 73 5.48 -2.81 -12.23
CA LEU A 73 5.21 -2.32 -10.87
C LEU A 73 5.46 -3.42 -9.82
N LYS A 74 5.04 -4.65 -10.08
CA LYS A 74 5.25 -5.78 -9.18
C LYS A 74 6.73 -6.08 -8.94
N ILE A 75 7.56 -6.00 -9.96
CA ILE A 75 9.02 -6.20 -9.84
C ILE A 75 9.61 -5.12 -8.93
N SER A 76 9.24 -3.85 -9.11
CA SER A 76 9.73 -2.76 -8.26
C SER A 76 9.29 -2.88 -6.81
N LEU A 77 8.11 -3.47 -6.57
CA LEU A 77 7.55 -3.65 -5.23
C LEU A 77 7.92 -4.98 -4.56
N GLN A 78 8.57 -5.89 -5.27
CA GLN A 78 8.86 -7.26 -4.82
C GLN A 78 9.43 -7.32 -3.40
N GLN A 79 10.35 -6.41 -3.06
CA GLN A 79 10.99 -6.40 -1.74
C GLN A 79 10.07 -5.89 -0.63
N PHE A 80 9.03 -5.11 -0.94
CA PHE A 80 8.11 -4.52 0.04
C PHE A 80 6.87 -5.39 0.27
N LEU A 81 6.41 -6.11 -0.76
CA LEU A 81 5.21 -6.95 -0.70
C LEU A 81 5.17 -7.94 0.49
N PRO A 82 6.28 -8.61 0.89
CA PRO A 82 6.26 -9.54 2.01
C PRO A 82 5.94 -8.91 3.37
N TYR A 83 5.97 -7.58 3.46
CA TYR A 83 5.78 -6.85 4.71
C TYR A 83 4.43 -6.12 4.79
N ILE A 84 3.60 -6.21 3.74
CA ILE A 84 2.24 -5.66 3.76
C ILE A 84 1.34 -6.66 4.48
N ARG A 85 0.68 -6.21 5.55
CA ARG A 85 -0.17 -7.07 6.38
C ARG A 85 -1.58 -7.11 5.81
N CYS A 86 -1.74 -7.80 4.68
CA CYS A 86 -2.98 -7.77 3.90
C CYS A 86 -4.21 -8.30 4.67
N PHE A 87 -4.01 -9.15 5.67
CA PHE A 87 -5.08 -9.70 6.53
C PHE A 87 -5.49 -8.76 7.66
N GLN A 88 -4.82 -7.62 7.78
CA GLN A 88 -5.09 -6.57 8.75
C GLN A 88 -5.69 -5.33 8.08
N ILE A 89 -5.88 -5.39 6.76
CA ILE A 89 -6.61 -4.38 6.00
C ILE A 89 -8.11 -4.64 6.20
N PRO A 90 -8.93 -3.62 6.49
CA PRO A 90 -10.38 -3.79 6.63
C PRO A 90 -11.01 -4.42 5.38
N ASP A 91 -11.97 -5.32 5.56
CA ASP A 91 -12.60 -6.08 4.47
C ASP A 91 -13.16 -5.18 3.35
N VAL A 92 -13.75 -4.05 3.74
CA VAL A 92 -14.29 -3.04 2.80
C VAL A 92 -13.21 -2.47 1.88
N ASP A 93 -11.99 -2.29 2.39
CA ASP A 93 -10.86 -1.75 1.66
C ASP A 93 -10.17 -2.80 0.79
N ILE A 94 -10.21 -4.07 1.20
CA ILE A 94 -9.76 -5.18 0.35
C ILE A 94 -10.57 -5.20 -0.96
N TRP A 95 -11.89 -4.99 -0.87
CA TRP A 95 -12.76 -4.99 -2.05
C TRP A 95 -12.59 -3.79 -2.96
N THR A 96 -12.28 -2.61 -2.41
CA THR A 96 -12.25 -1.35 -3.15
C THR A 96 -10.83 -0.99 -3.61
N LYS A 97 -9.84 -1.05 -2.71
CA LYS A 97 -8.46 -0.59 -2.94
C LYS A 97 -7.55 -1.68 -3.48
N LEU A 98 -7.58 -2.89 -2.90
CA LEU A 98 -6.72 -4.00 -3.35
C LEU A 98 -7.19 -4.60 -4.67
N LYS A 99 -8.51 -4.57 -4.96
CA LYS A 99 -9.09 -5.19 -6.16
C LYS A 99 -8.52 -4.63 -7.48
N HIS A 100 -8.32 -3.32 -7.57
CA HIS A 100 -7.79 -2.66 -8.77
C HIS A 100 -6.35 -3.09 -9.07
N ASN A 101 -5.55 -3.29 -8.03
CA ASN A 101 -4.13 -3.62 -8.13
C ASN A 101 -3.81 -5.08 -7.76
N LYS A 102 -4.82 -5.96 -7.71
CA LYS A 102 -4.67 -7.38 -7.32
C LYS A 102 -3.66 -8.16 -8.18
N LYS A 103 -3.39 -7.71 -9.41
CA LYS A 103 -2.40 -8.32 -10.31
C LYS A 103 -0.96 -8.22 -9.76
N ILE A 104 -0.72 -7.26 -8.88
CA ILE A 104 0.57 -7.06 -8.20
C ILE A 104 0.77 -8.14 -7.14
N LEU A 105 -0.30 -8.51 -6.43
CA LEU A 105 -0.25 -9.54 -5.40
C LEU A 105 0.07 -10.92 -5.99
N ASN A 106 0.63 -11.78 -5.16
CA ASN A 106 0.77 -13.20 -5.45
C ASN A 106 -0.63 -13.83 -5.63
N LYS A 107 -0.79 -14.72 -6.63
CA LYS A 107 -2.03 -15.48 -6.87
C LYS A 107 -2.52 -16.25 -5.63
N GLN A 108 -1.61 -16.87 -4.87
CA GLN A 108 -1.90 -17.55 -3.61
C GLN A 108 -2.47 -16.58 -2.57
N LEU A 109 -1.82 -15.41 -2.37
CA LEU A 109 -2.30 -14.38 -1.46
C LEU A 109 -3.67 -13.85 -1.86
N CYS A 110 -3.90 -13.60 -3.15
CA CYS A 110 -5.21 -13.21 -3.67
C CYS A 110 -6.29 -14.26 -3.39
N ASN A 111 -5.97 -15.55 -3.49
CA ASN A 111 -6.92 -16.62 -3.22
C ASN A 111 -7.22 -16.75 -1.73
N ASP A 112 -6.18 -16.64 -0.90
CA ASP A 112 -6.31 -16.70 0.56
C ASP A 112 -7.09 -15.51 1.10
N LEU A 113 -6.88 -14.29 0.59
CA LEU A 113 -7.68 -13.11 0.96
C LEU A 113 -9.16 -13.30 0.60
N LYS A 114 -9.46 -13.86 -0.59
CA LYS A 114 -10.85 -14.17 -0.95
C LYS A 114 -11.46 -15.22 -0.03
N GLN A 115 -10.71 -16.26 0.33
CA GLN A 115 -11.18 -17.29 1.24
C GLN A 115 -11.44 -16.70 2.62
N TYR A 116 -10.52 -15.90 3.14
CA TYR A 116 -10.64 -15.20 4.43
C TYR A 116 -11.91 -14.34 4.48
N LEU A 117 -12.22 -13.60 3.42
CA LEU A 117 -13.44 -12.81 3.32
C LEU A 117 -14.74 -13.63 3.29
N ILE A 118 -14.69 -14.91 2.92
CA ILE A 118 -15.86 -15.80 2.85
C ILE A 118 -15.99 -16.64 4.14
N VAL A 119 -14.86 -17.15 4.64
CA VAL A 119 -14.74 -18.03 5.81
C VAL A 119 -13.49 -17.62 6.61
N PRO A 120 -13.58 -16.61 7.50
CA PRO A 120 -12.42 -16.00 8.15
C PRO A 120 -11.65 -16.96 9.07
N ASP A 121 -12.31 -17.99 9.61
CA ASP A 121 -11.71 -18.96 10.54
C ASP A 121 -10.96 -20.10 9.83
N GLN A 122 -10.94 -20.11 8.49
CA GLN A 122 -10.29 -21.18 7.74
C GLN A 122 -8.78 -20.89 7.59
N PRO A 123 -7.90 -21.88 7.80
CA PRO A 123 -6.46 -21.69 7.60
C PRO A 123 -6.15 -21.25 6.16
N VAL A 124 -5.25 -20.28 6.04
CA VAL A 124 -4.70 -19.78 4.78
C VAL A 124 -3.27 -20.28 4.58
N LYS A 125 -2.82 -20.37 3.32
CA LYS A 125 -1.45 -20.82 3.00
C LYS A 125 -0.44 -19.68 3.02
N SER A 126 -0.92 -18.45 2.85
CA SER A 126 -0.11 -17.24 2.88
C SER A 126 0.42 -16.97 4.29
N ASN A 127 1.59 -16.38 4.38
CA ASN A 127 2.15 -15.94 5.65
C ASN A 127 1.30 -14.79 6.21
N VAL A 128 0.69 -15.01 7.37
CA VAL A 128 -0.10 -13.99 8.08
C VAL A 128 0.82 -13.32 9.09
N LEU A 129 1.10 -12.03 8.88
CA LEU A 129 1.89 -11.24 9.81
C LEU A 129 0.99 -10.79 10.98
N PRO A 130 1.50 -10.67 12.22
CA PRO A 130 0.72 -10.14 13.35
C PRO A 130 0.43 -8.63 13.16
N PRO A 131 -0.64 -8.05 13.73
CA PRO A 131 -0.93 -6.61 13.61
C PRO A 131 0.21 -5.69 14.05
N ARG A 132 0.33 -4.48 13.46
CA ARG A 132 1.24 -3.43 13.97
C ARG A 132 0.73 -2.90 15.30
N THR A 133 1.64 -2.63 16.22
CA THR A 133 1.31 -1.98 17.49
C THR A 133 1.13 -0.47 17.24
N VAL A 134 -0.12 -0.01 17.19
CA VAL A 134 -0.39 1.43 17.25
C VAL A 134 -0.14 1.86 18.70
N LEU A 135 0.93 2.62 18.95
CA LEU A 135 1.06 3.31 20.23
C LEU A 135 -0.06 4.35 20.31
N VAL A 136 -1.11 4.03 21.06
CA VAL A 136 -2.13 5.00 21.44
C VAL A 136 -1.46 5.96 22.40
N GLN A 137 -1.27 7.21 21.99
CA GLN A 137 -0.92 8.27 22.94
C GLN A 137 -2.17 8.56 23.78
N GLU A 138 -2.06 8.31 25.08
CA GLU A 138 -3.07 8.69 26.10
C GLU A 138 -3.17 10.20 26.30
#